data_AF-A0AA40TWM3-F1
#
_entry.id   AF-A0AA40TWM3-F1
#
_cell.length_a   1.000
_cell.length_b   1.000
_cell.length_c   1.000
_cell.angle_alpha   90.00
_cell.angle_beta   90.00
_cell.angle_gamma   90.00
#
_symmetry.space_group_name_H-M   'P 1'
#
loop_
_entity.id
_entity.type
_entity.pdbx_description
1 polymer ?
#
loop_
_entity_poly.entity_id
_entity_poly.type
_entity_poly.pdbx_seq_one_letter_code
_entity_poly.pdbx_strand_id
1 'polypeptide(L)'
;MSHVPVLFDKPAKTPHALLRHLRKKGLDTRGQTEKALRALQFIGHYRLLIYIRPLQDSAKQFFPAVQFDDILALYDFDRRLRLLCLDGIDRIEVAFRSVIANTLANHRACGPHFYLNAVHFRNMDEHRAFLKQVMGLRGQNLAIQHYYDHYNTPAFPPIWVVLEQMTIGQLSRLLAGLHLDHKKKIATCFGYNEGVLGSWLKSLTLLRNISAHHSRLWNTSITSDTPQFAKSIKNEFPTEADRGRLFARAVAVQALLQVIDPTADWKHRFKALIATLPNVTLGKSGLTSAVLGLPTGWETRPFWN
;
A
#
# COMPACT_ATOMS: atom_id res chain seq x y z
N MET A 1 19.80 -14.68 -27.09
CA MET A 1 18.83 -14.78 -28.20
C MET A 1 17.90 -13.58 -28.12
N SER A 2 17.91 -12.72 -29.15
CA SER A 2 16.97 -11.60 -29.27
C SER A 2 15.55 -12.17 -29.38
N HIS A 3 14.67 -11.74 -28.47
CA HIS A 3 13.28 -12.18 -28.48
C HIS A 3 12.59 -11.56 -29.68
N VAL A 4 12.35 -12.34 -30.74
CA VAL A 4 11.56 -11.86 -31.89
C VAL A 4 10.11 -11.69 -31.41
N PRO A 5 9.51 -10.50 -31.53
CA PRO A 5 8.12 -10.29 -31.19
C PRO A 5 7.23 -11.16 -32.10
N VAL A 6 6.32 -11.92 -31.50
CA VAL A 6 5.32 -12.70 -32.25
C VAL A 6 4.08 -11.83 -32.45
N LEU A 7 3.49 -11.88 -33.65
CA LEU A 7 2.24 -11.18 -33.95
C LEU A 7 1.13 -11.60 -32.98
N PHE A 8 0.38 -10.63 -32.48
CA PHE A 8 -0.80 -10.89 -31.65
C PHE A 8 -2.04 -11.01 -32.55
N ASP A 9 -2.50 -12.24 -32.78
CA ASP A 9 -3.64 -12.59 -33.63
C ASP A 9 -4.86 -13.14 -32.85
N LYS A 10 -4.79 -13.10 -31.51
CA LYS A 10 -5.81 -13.72 -30.65
C LYS A 10 -7.10 -12.89 -30.64
N PRO A 11 -8.26 -13.48 -31.00
CA PRO A 11 -9.52 -12.76 -31.03
C PRO A 11 -10.02 -12.46 -29.62
N ALA A 12 -10.78 -11.37 -29.48
CA ALA A 12 -11.53 -11.07 -28.27
C ALA A 12 -12.56 -12.18 -27.99
N LYS A 13 -12.78 -12.47 -26.70
CA LYS A 13 -13.76 -13.49 -26.26
C LYS A 13 -14.85 -12.81 -25.44
N THR A 14 -16.11 -13.14 -25.75
CA THR A 14 -17.28 -12.73 -24.95
C THR A 14 -17.25 -13.41 -23.58
N PRO A 15 -17.99 -12.92 -22.57
CA PRO A 15 -18.12 -13.59 -21.26
C PRO A 15 -18.52 -15.06 -21.38
N HIS A 16 -19.44 -15.39 -22.29
CA HIS A 16 -19.86 -16.77 -22.58
C HIS A 16 -18.71 -17.63 -23.12
N ALA A 17 -17.93 -17.11 -24.07
CA ALA A 17 -16.78 -17.81 -24.62
C ALA A 17 -15.66 -17.99 -23.58
N LEU A 18 -15.46 -16.99 -22.71
CA LEU A 18 -14.52 -17.07 -21.58
C LEU A 18 -14.95 -18.12 -20.56
N LEU A 19 -16.23 -18.15 -20.16
CA LEU A 19 -16.75 -19.15 -19.23
C LEU A 19 -16.59 -20.57 -19.80
N ARG A 20 -16.91 -20.76 -21.09
CA ARG A 20 -16.69 -22.04 -21.79
C ARG A 20 -15.21 -22.45 -21.78
N HIS A 21 -14.31 -21.49 -21.97
CA HIS A 21 -12.87 -21.72 -21.91
C HIS A 21 -12.40 -22.14 -20.51
N LEU A 22 -12.94 -21.52 -19.46
CA LEU A 22 -12.62 -21.89 -18.07
C LEU A 22 -13.17 -23.28 -17.72
N ARG A 23 -14.40 -23.63 -18.16
CA ARG A 23 -14.97 -24.98 -18.00
C ARG A 23 -14.14 -26.06 -18.67
N LYS A 24 -13.66 -25.80 -19.91
CA LYS A 24 -12.74 -26.70 -20.61
C LYS A 24 -11.43 -26.94 -19.86
N LYS A 25 -11.06 -26.04 -18.94
CA LYS A 25 -9.89 -26.16 -18.09
C LYS A 25 -10.16 -26.83 -16.74
N GLY A 26 -11.36 -27.38 -16.55
CA GLY A 26 -11.75 -28.07 -15.31
C GLY A 26 -12.46 -27.21 -14.27
N LEU A 27 -12.87 -25.97 -14.59
CA LEU A 27 -13.63 -25.14 -13.64
C LEU A 27 -15.05 -25.68 -13.44
N ASP A 28 -15.41 -26.02 -12.21
CA ASP A 28 -16.79 -26.34 -11.85
C ASP A 28 -17.60 -25.04 -11.72
N THR A 29 -18.78 -25.02 -12.33
CA THR A 29 -19.67 -23.85 -12.37
C THR A 29 -21.13 -24.23 -12.17
N ARG A 30 -21.38 -25.46 -11.68
CA ARG A 30 -22.73 -25.95 -11.36
C ARG A 30 -23.39 -25.00 -10.36
N GLY A 31 -24.60 -24.54 -10.68
CA GLY A 31 -25.33 -23.54 -9.87
C GLY A 31 -24.78 -22.11 -9.92
N GLN A 32 -23.71 -21.83 -10.68
CA GLN A 32 -23.00 -20.54 -10.64
C GLN A 32 -22.84 -19.86 -12.01
N THR A 33 -23.50 -20.38 -13.06
CA THR A 33 -23.36 -19.87 -14.44
C THR A 33 -23.62 -18.37 -14.56
N GLU A 34 -24.79 -17.90 -14.09
CA GLU A 34 -25.18 -16.48 -14.21
C GLU A 34 -24.24 -15.56 -13.42
N LYS A 35 -23.87 -15.98 -12.21
CA LYS A 35 -22.90 -15.26 -11.38
C LYS A 35 -21.54 -15.15 -12.07
N ALA A 36 -21.08 -16.24 -12.68
CA ALA A 36 -19.84 -16.27 -13.42
C ALA A 36 -19.86 -15.35 -14.64
N LEU A 37 -20.95 -15.34 -15.41
CA LEU A 37 -21.12 -14.45 -16.55
C LEU A 37 -21.13 -12.97 -16.12
N ARG A 38 -21.85 -12.62 -15.05
CA ARG A 38 -21.84 -11.26 -14.50
C ARG A 38 -20.45 -10.84 -14.03
N ALA A 39 -19.72 -11.71 -13.32
CA ALA A 39 -18.36 -11.41 -12.89
C ALA A 39 -17.41 -11.22 -14.08
N LEU A 40 -17.50 -12.06 -15.11
CA LEU A 40 -16.71 -11.91 -16.33
C LEU A 40 -17.04 -10.62 -17.09
N GLN A 41 -18.29 -10.15 -17.02
CA GLN A 41 -18.75 -8.90 -17.62
C GLN A 41 -18.25 -7.66 -16.85
N PHE A 42 -18.41 -7.63 -15.52
CA PHE A 42 -18.21 -6.40 -14.73
C PHE A 42 -16.89 -6.34 -13.96
N ILE A 43 -16.25 -7.49 -13.68
CA ILE A 43 -14.90 -7.55 -13.09
C ILE A 43 -13.85 -7.75 -14.18
N GLY A 44 -14.18 -8.59 -15.18
CA GLY A 44 -13.31 -8.88 -16.32
C GLY A 44 -12.37 -10.06 -16.08
N HIS A 45 -12.24 -10.92 -17.10
CA HIS A 45 -11.39 -12.12 -17.03
C HIS A 45 -9.93 -11.81 -16.70
N TYR A 46 -9.34 -10.76 -17.29
CA TYR A 46 -7.94 -10.43 -17.05
C TYR A 46 -7.69 -10.01 -15.58
N ARG A 47 -8.63 -9.29 -14.96
CA ARG A 47 -8.58 -8.97 -13.53
C ARG A 47 -8.73 -10.22 -12.67
N LEU A 48 -9.63 -11.14 -13.03
CA LEU A 48 -9.82 -12.41 -12.31
C LEU A 48 -8.65 -13.37 -12.52
N LEU A 49 -7.88 -13.21 -13.60
CA LEU A 49 -6.80 -14.13 -13.97
C LEU A 49 -5.77 -14.31 -12.85
N ILE A 50 -5.45 -13.24 -12.13
CA ILE A 50 -4.49 -13.28 -11.02
C ILE A 50 -5.02 -14.06 -9.81
N TYR A 51 -6.32 -14.27 -9.66
CA TYR A 51 -6.92 -15.12 -8.63
C TYR A 51 -7.20 -16.54 -9.14
N ILE A 52 -7.34 -16.70 -10.45
CA ILE A 52 -7.44 -17.99 -11.13
C ILE A 52 -6.10 -18.74 -11.08
N ARG A 53 -4.98 -18.05 -11.33
CA ARG A 53 -3.66 -18.68 -11.46
C ARG A 53 -3.26 -19.54 -10.26
N PRO A 54 -3.45 -19.10 -9.00
CA PRO A 54 -3.12 -19.93 -7.83
C PRO A 54 -4.04 -21.14 -7.63
N LEU A 55 -5.15 -21.24 -8.37
CA LEU A 55 -6.09 -22.37 -8.36
C LEU A 55 -5.89 -23.31 -9.56
N GLN A 56 -4.78 -23.14 -10.29
CA GLN A 56 -4.41 -23.94 -11.45
C GLN A 56 -3.03 -24.56 -11.28
N ASP A 57 -2.83 -25.70 -11.95
CA ASP A 57 -1.53 -26.34 -12.11
C ASP A 57 -0.64 -25.63 -13.16
N SER A 58 0.54 -26.19 -13.40
CA SER A 58 1.50 -25.70 -14.40
C SER A 58 0.95 -25.76 -15.84
N ALA A 59 0.06 -26.71 -16.14
CA ALA A 59 -0.65 -26.84 -17.41
C ALA A 59 -1.85 -25.88 -17.54
N LYS A 60 -2.08 -25.03 -16.53
CA LYS A 60 -3.18 -24.07 -16.44
C LYS A 60 -4.55 -24.77 -16.45
N GLN A 61 -4.63 -25.97 -15.90
CA GLN A 61 -5.85 -26.70 -15.57
C GLN A 61 -6.21 -26.41 -14.11
N PHE A 62 -7.50 -26.32 -13.79
CA PHE A 62 -7.96 -26.14 -12.43
C PHE A 62 -7.73 -27.41 -11.60
N PHE A 63 -7.35 -27.24 -10.33
CA PHE A 63 -7.34 -28.35 -9.38
C PHE A 63 -8.77 -28.89 -9.17
N PRO A 64 -8.92 -30.17 -8.74
CA PRO A 64 -10.23 -30.77 -8.51
C PRO A 64 -11.12 -29.94 -7.58
N ALA A 65 -12.42 -29.91 -7.88
CA ALA A 65 -13.45 -29.23 -7.10
C ALA A 65 -13.28 -27.70 -6.93
N VAL A 66 -12.41 -27.05 -7.71
CA VAL A 66 -12.40 -25.59 -7.82
C VAL A 66 -13.67 -25.12 -8.53
N GLN A 67 -14.38 -24.22 -7.87
CA GLN A 67 -15.61 -23.60 -8.32
C GLN A 67 -15.40 -22.12 -8.66
N PHE A 68 -16.35 -21.51 -9.37
CA PHE A 68 -16.25 -20.08 -9.68
C PHE A 68 -16.24 -19.20 -8.41
N ASP A 69 -16.99 -19.59 -7.39
CA ASP A 69 -17.05 -18.90 -6.10
C ASP A 69 -15.72 -18.87 -5.35
N ASP A 70 -14.83 -19.85 -5.54
CA ASP A 70 -13.47 -19.82 -5.00
C ASP A 70 -12.68 -18.62 -5.55
N ILE A 71 -12.81 -18.35 -6.85
CA ILE A 71 -12.15 -17.22 -7.51
C ILE A 71 -12.69 -15.90 -6.93
N LEU A 72 -14.01 -15.81 -6.76
CA LEU A 72 -14.65 -14.62 -6.22
C LEU A 72 -14.34 -14.40 -4.75
N ALA A 73 -14.23 -15.46 -3.94
CA ALA A 73 -13.86 -15.36 -2.54
C ALA A 73 -12.46 -14.75 -2.36
N LEU A 74 -11.49 -15.19 -3.16
CA LEU A 74 -10.14 -14.62 -3.17
C LEU A 74 -10.14 -13.16 -3.64
N TYR A 75 -10.90 -12.84 -4.69
CA TYR A 75 -11.04 -11.48 -5.20
C TYR A 75 -11.67 -10.53 -4.16
N ASP A 76 -12.73 -10.96 -3.49
CA ASP A 76 -13.44 -10.16 -2.48
C ASP A 76 -12.59 -9.94 -1.23
N PHE A 77 -11.93 -11.00 -0.75
CA PHE A 77 -10.96 -10.91 0.35
C PHE A 77 -9.88 -9.88 0.04
N ASP A 78 -9.24 -9.96 -1.13
CA ASP A 78 -8.18 -9.03 -1.52
C ASP A 78 -8.71 -7.59 -1.70
N ARG A 79 -9.96 -7.42 -2.16
CA ARG A 79 -10.61 -6.09 -2.20
C ARG A 79 -10.71 -5.47 -0.81
N ARG A 80 -11.25 -6.23 0.15
CA ARG A 80 -11.38 -5.78 1.55
C ARG A 80 -10.02 -5.51 2.19
N LEU A 81 -9.02 -6.31 1.86
CA LEU A 81 -7.63 -6.14 2.30
C LEU A 81 -7.02 -4.83 1.82
N ARG A 82 -7.15 -4.51 0.53
CA ARG A 82 -6.72 -3.22 -0.03
C ARG A 82 -7.37 -2.04 0.67
N LEU A 83 -8.68 -2.10 0.91
CA LEU A 83 -9.43 -1.03 1.58
C LEU A 83 -8.96 -0.84 3.03
N LEU A 84 -8.72 -1.92 3.77
CA LEU A 84 -8.21 -1.83 5.13
C LEU A 84 -6.77 -1.28 5.18
N CYS A 85 -5.92 -1.66 4.23
CA CYS A 85 -4.57 -1.08 4.12
C CYS A 85 -4.64 0.43 3.82
N LEU A 86 -5.54 0.87 2.94
CA LEU A 86 -5.74 2.29 2.64
C LEU A 86 -6.19 3.06 3.89
N ASP A 87 -7.18 2.58 4.63
CA ASP A 87 -7.64 3.22 5.87
C ASP A 87 -6.51 3.45 6.88
N GLY A 88 -5.61 2.48 7.06
CA GLY A 88 -4.45 2.65 7.94
C GLY A 88 -3.44 3.66 7.39
N ILE A 89 -3.16 3.61 6.09
CA ILE A 89 -2.18 4.49 5.44
C ILE A 89 -2.67 5.94 5.40
N ASP A 90 -3.97 6.17 5.19
CA ASP A 90 -4.54 7.52 5.11
C ASP A 90 -4.36 8.26 6.45
N ARG A 91 -4.56 7.58 7.59
CA ARG A 91 -4.29 8.13 8.92
C ARG A 91 -2.81 8.46 9.12
N ILE A 92 -1.93 7.56 8.66
CA ILE A 92 -0.47 7.77 8.72
C ILE A 92 -0.07 8.98 7.87
N GLU A 93 -0.64 9.13 6.67
CA GLU A 93 -0.37 10.25 5.76
C GLU A 93 -0.74 11.59 6.42
N VAL A 94 -1.93 11.70 7.00
CA VAL A 94 -2.38 12.90 7.72
C VAL A 94 -1.50 13.19 8.92
N ALA A 95 -1.24 12.21 9.78
CA ALA A 95 -0.38 12.39 10.95
C ALA A 95 1.03 12.85 10.54
N PHE A 96 1.56 12.30 9.45
CA PHE A 96 2.89 12.64 8.98
C PHE A 96 2.98 14.09 8.47
N ARG A 97 1.96 14.62 7.79
CA ARG A 97 1.87 16.06 7.45
C ARG A 97 1.93 16.92 8.70
N SER A 98 1.09 16.61 9.70
CA SER A 98 1.01 17.37 10.94
C SER A 98 2.32 17.31 11.72
N VAL A 99 2.97 16.14 11.82
CA VAL A 99 4.26 16.01 12.52
C VAL A 99 5.35 16.84 11.84
N ILE A 100 5.46 16.83 10.51
CA ILE A 100 6.44 17.68 9.80
C ILE A 100 6.18 19.16 10.11
N ALA A 101 4.93 19.61 9.93
CA ALA A 101 4.55 21.00 10.18
C ALA A 101 4.86 21.40 11.63
N ASN A 102 4.37 20.62 12.62
CA ASN A 102 4.53 20.95 14.03
C ASN A 102 5.99 20.89 14.49
N THR A 103 6.80 19.99 13.93
CA THR A 103 8.22 19.84 14.30
C THR A 103 9.07 20.95 13.72
N LEU A 104 8.90 21.26 12.43
CA LEU A 104 9.81 22.17 11.71
C LEU A 104 9.29 23.60 11.67
N ALA A 105 8.00 23.84 11.51
CA ALA A 105 7.47 25.21 11.46
C ALA A 105 7.59 25.92 12.81
N ASN A 106 7.46 25.20 13.92
CA ASN A 106 7.61 25.74 15.27
C ASN A 106 9.08 25.79 15.74
N HIS A 107 10.01 25.23 14.97
CA HIS A 107 11.43 25.28 15.33
C HIS A 107 12.00 26.66 14.99
N ARG A 108 12.60 27.33 15.97
CA ARG A 108 13.12 28.71 15.84
C ARG A 108 14.05 28.91 14.65
N ALA A 109 14.89 27.93 14.34
CA ALA A 109 15.83 28.01 13.22
C ALA A 109 15.21 27.72 11.84
N CYS A 110 13.94 27.31 11.77
CA CYS A 110 13.28 26.86 10.55
C CYS A 110 12.10 27.78 10.19
N GLY A 111 11.13 27.91 11.08
CA GLY A 111 9.94 28.72 10.87
C GLY A 111 8.98 28.17 9.79
N PRO A 112 7.85 28.88 9.53
CA PRO A 112 6.78 28.43 8.63
C PRO A 112 7.19 28.17 7.18
N HIS A 113 8.27 28.81 6.72
CA HIS A 113 8.76 28.77 5.35
C HIS A 113 10.16 28.16 5.24
N PHE A 114 10.56 27.31 6.20
CA PHE A 114 11.89 26.69 6.24
C PHE A 114 12.28 26.09 4.88
N TYR A 115 11.31 25.55 4.15
CA TYR A 115 11.54 24.86 2.90
C TYR A 115 12.05 25.76 1.76
N LEU A 116 12.06 27.08 1.94
CA LEU A 116 12.68 28.04 1.02
C LEU A 116 14.20 28.15 1.21
N ASN A 117 14.75 27.63 2.30
CA ASN A 117 16.18 27.66 2.61
C ASN A 117 16.82 26.27 2.47
N ALA A 118 17.80 26.18 1.58
CA ALA A 118 18.51 24.93 1.28
C ALA A 118 19.23 24.31 2.49
N VAL A 119 19.57 25.11 3.51
CA VAL A 119 20.27 24.63 4.72
C VAL A 119 19.49 23.54 5.47
N HIS A 120 18.17 23.45 5.27
CA HIS A 120 17.31 22.45 5.90
C HIS A 120 17.18 21.16 5.08
N PHE A 121 17.85 21.06 3.94
CA PHE A 121 17.89 19.88 3.09
C PHE A 121 19.27 19.24 3.12
N ARG A 122 19.33 17.96 2.73
CA ARG A 122 20.59 17.21 2.66
C ARG A 122 21.54 17.75 1.58
N ASN A 123 20.99 18.30 0.50
CA ASN A 123 21.72 18.90 -0.61
C ASN A 123 20.80 19.82 -1.44
N MET A 124 21.42 20.58 -2.36
CA MET A 124 20.72 21.52 -3.23
C MET A 124 19.74 20.85 -4.20
N ASP A 125 19.99 19.62 -4.63
CA ASP A 125 19.13 18.94 -5.60
C ASP A 125 17.79 18.53 -4.98
N GLU A 126 17.79 18.03 -3.74
CA GLU A 126 16.56 17.74 -3.00
C GLU A 126 15.76 19.01 -2.72
N HIS A 127 16.44 20.09 -2.33
CA HIS A 127 15.80 21.38 -2.12
C HIS A 127 15.13 21.88 -3.40
N ARG A 128 15.85 21.86 -4.54
CA ARG A 128 15.32 22.23 -5.86
C ARG A 128 14.15 21.35 -6.29
N ALA A 129 14.25 20.04 -6.06
CA ALA A 129 13.18 19.09 -6.37
C ALA A 129 11.91 19.41 -5.55
N PHE A 130 12.06 19.69 -4.26
CA PHE A 130 10.94 20.08 -3.40
C PHE A 130 10.34 21.43 -3.83
N LEU A 131 11.16 22.46 -4.06
CA LEU A 131 10.67 23.76 -4.54
C LEU A 131 9.93 23.67 -5.87
N LYS A 132 10.44 22.87 -6.81
CA LYS A 132 9.74 22.60 -8.08
C LYS A 132 8.36 22.00 -7.85
N GLN A 133 8.26 21.08 -6.90
CA GLN A 133 6.98 20.51 -6.52
C GLN A 133 6.03 21.57 -5.94
N VAL A 134 6.51 22.43 -5.03
CA VAL A 134 5.70 23.52 -4.44
C VAL A 134 5.23 24.52 -5.48
N MET A 135 6.10 24.95 -6.40
CA MET A 135 5.73 25.84 -7.50
C MET A 135 4.62 25.26 -8.38
N GLY A 136 4.63 23.93 -8.59
CA GLY A 136 3.60 23.24 -9.35
C GLY A 136 2.22 23.20 -8.68
N LEU A 137 2.10 23.53 -7.39
CA LEU A 137 0.83 23.49 -6.65
C LEU A 137 -0.06 24.71 -6.90
N ARG A 138 0.47 25.79 -7.48
CA ARG A 138 -0.30 27.02 -7.71
C ARG A 138 -1.51 26.73 -8.61
N GLY A 139 -2.71 27.10 -8.12
CA GLY A 139 -3.96 26.89 -8.83
C GLY A 139 -4.53 25.47 -8.75
N GLN A 140 -3.96 24.56 -7.96
CA GLN A 140 -4.48 23.19 -7.83
C GLN A 140 -5.66 23.04 -6.85
N ASN A 141 -5.76 23.92 -5.85
CA ASN A 141 -6.81 23.85 -4.81
C ASN A 141 -7.11 25.23 -4.23
N LEU A 142 -8.35 25.41 -3.75
CA LEU A 142 -8.89 26.60 -3.08
C LEU A 142 -7.99 27.09 -1.94
N ALA A 143 -7.40 26.22 -1.12
CA ALA A 143 -6.55 26.66 0.00
C ALA A 143 -5.27 27.37 -0.48
N ILE A 144 -4.65 26.88 -1.56
CA ILE A 144 -3.47 27.50 -2.16
C ILE A 144 -3.86 28.77 -2.91
N GLN A 145 -4.96 28.72 -3.64
CA GLN A 145 -5.47 29.89 -4.36
C GLN A 145 -5.79 31.02 -3.38
N HIS A 146 -6.50 30.72 -2.29
CA HIS A 146 -6.77 31.67 -1.21
C HIS A 146 -5.49 32.33 -0.70
N TYR A 147 -4.39 31.58 -0.51
CA TYR A 147 -3.12 32.17 -0.10
C TYR A 147 -2.63 33.21 -1.13
N TYR A 148 -2.60 32.86 -2.42
CA TYR A 148 -2.13 33.74 -3.48
C TYR A 148 -3.04 34.95 -3.75
N ASP A 149 -4.32 34.84 -3.42
CA ASP A 149 -5.28 35.94 -3.59
C ASP A 149 -5.19 36.95 -2.44
N HIS A 150 -4.81 36.52 -1.22
CA HIS A 150 -4.82 37.36 -0.02
C HIS A 150 -3.44 37.79 0.48
N TYR A 151 -2.39 37.03 0.17
CA TYR A 151 -1.03 37.27 0.67
C TYR A 151 -0.05 37.43 -0.49
N ASN A 152 0.75 38.51 -0.44
CA ASN A 152 1.83 38.76 -1.39
C ASN A 152 3.24 38.51 -0.80
N THR A 153 3.35 38.44 0.53
CA THR A 153 4.62 38.26 1.26
C THR A 153 4.40 37.33 2.47
N PRO A 154 5.16 36.23 2.60
CA PRO A 154 6.10 35.66 1.63
C PRO A 154 5.42 35.17 0.33
N ALA A 155 6.19 35.11 -0.77
CA ALA A 155 5.67 34.75 -2.10
C ALA A 155 5.13 33.30 -2.21
N PHE A 156 5.40 32.45 -1.22
CA PHE A 156 4.93 31.07 -1.19
C PHE A 156 4.18 30.79 0.11
N PRO A 157 3.19 29.88 0.11
CA PRO A 157 2.41 29.55 1.29
C PRO A 157 3.25 28.89 2.40
N PRO A 158 2.81 28.98 3.67
CA PRO A 158 3.48 28.29 4.76
C PRO A 158 3.38 26.77 4.59
N ILE A 159 4.32 26.04 5.22
CA ILE A 159 4.50 24.61 4.99
C ILE A 159 3.24 23.77 5.26
N TRP A 160 2.40 24.12 6.24
CA TRP A 160 1.18 23.35 6.51
C TRP A 160 0.19 23.39 5.34
N VAL A 161 0.02 24.54 4.66
CA VAL A 161 -0.83 24.63 3.46
C VAL A 161 -0.24 23.80 2.32
N VAL A 162 1.09 23.82 2.17
CA VAL A 162 1.81 23.05 1.16
C VAL A 162 1.63 21.53 1.39
N LEU A 163 1.81 21.07 2.63
CA LEU A 163 1.77 19.64 2.97
C LEU A 163 0.39 19.02 2.74
N GLU A 164 -0.71 19.77 2.93
CA GLU A 164 -2.07 19.30 2.65
C GLU A 164 -2.28 18.88 1.19
N GLN A 165 -1.48 19.40 0.25
CA GLN A 165 -1.57 19.03 -1.17
C GLN A 165 -0.61 17.89 -1.56
N MET A 166 0.20 17.41 -0.63
CA MET A 166 1.21 16.38 -0.91
C MET A 166 0.69 14.99 -0.63
N THR A 167 0.86 14.08 -1.58
CA THR A 167 0.64 12.63 -1.40
C THR A 167 1.68 12.01 -0.45
N ILE A 168 1.38 10.85 0.17
CA ILE A 168 2.36 10.11 0.98
C ILE A 168 3.69 9.87 0.26
N GLY A 169 3.67 9.65 -1.06
CA GLY A 169 4.89 9.46 -1.84
C GLY A 169 5.74 10.74 -1.93
N GLN A 170 5.10 11.91 -2.03
CA GLN A 170 5.80 13.19 -1.97
C GLN A 170 6.32 13.48 -0.55
N LEU A 171 5.54 13.16 0.48
CA LEU A 171 5.99 13.28 1.87
C LEU A 171 7.17 12.36 2.19
N SER A 172 7.15 11.13 1.68
CA SER A 172 8.27 10.17 1.79
C SER A 172 9.55 10.73 1.15
N ARG A 173 9.43 11.37 -0.03
CA ARG A 173 10.56 12.05 -0.70
C ARG A 173 11.03 13.27 0.07
N LEU A 174 10.11 14.12 0.56
CA LEU A 174 10.45 15.26 1.41
C LEU A 174 11.27 14.80 2.61
N LEU A 175 10.77 13.81 3.36
CA LEU A 175 11.52 13.27 4.50
C LEU A 175 12.90 12.81 4.07
N ALA A 176 13.02 12.06 2.98
CA ALA A 176 14.30 11.58 2.47
C ALA A 176 15.27 12.72 2.08
N GLY A 177 14.75 13.86 1.64
CA GLY A 177 15.52 15.03 1.23
C GLY A 177 15.89 16.00 2.35
N LEU A 178 15.22 15.96 3.50
CA LEU A 178 15.53 16.80 4.66
C LEU A 178 16.93 16.52 5.24
N HIS A 179 17.50 17.54 5.90
CA HIS A 179 18.70 17.41 6.71
C HIS A 179 18.54 16.33 7.79
N LEU A 180 19.63 15.65 8.15
CA LEU A 180 19.60 14.48 9.05
C LEU A 180 18.96 14.81 10.40
N ASP A 181 19.26 15.97 10.97
CA ASP A 181 18.72 16.37 12.29
C ASP A 181 17.20 16.52 12.26
N HIS A 182 16.65 17.04 11.15
CA HIS A 182 15.21 17.17 10.97
C HIS A 182 14.55 15.81 10.85
N LYS A 183 15.16 14.90 10.08
CA LYS A 183 14.68 13.52 9.96
C LYS A 183 14.62 12.82 11.32
N LYS A 184 15.67 12.96 12.14
CA LYS A 184 15.75 12.36 13.48
C LYS A 184 14.68 12.91 14.41
N LYS A 185 14.46 14.23 14.41
CA LYS A 185 13.41 14.88 15.21
C LYS A 185 12.02 14.34 14.83
N ILE A 186 11.71 14.32 13.53
CA ILE A 186 10.44 13.79 13.02
C ILE A 186 10.29 12.30 13.37
N ALA A 187 11.32 11.50 13.18
CA ALA A 187 11.24 10.06 13.44
C ALA A 187 11.00 9.73 14.92
N THR A 188 11.60 10.52 15.82
CA THR A 188 11.41 10.40 17.27
C THR A 188 9.95 10.59 17.68
N CYS A 189 9.19 11.47 17.00
CA CYS A 189 7.75 11.63 17.23
C CYS A 189 6.95 10.35 16.94
N PHE A 190 7.45 9.48 16.08
CA PHE A 190 6.86 8.16 15.79
C PHE A 190 7.47 7.04 16.63
N GLY A 191 8.40 7.33 17.55
CA GLY A 191 9.05 6.32 18.40
C GLY A 191 10.10 5.45 17.68
N TYR A 192 10.55 5.84 16.48
CA TYR A 192 11.52 5.09 15.67
C TYR A 192 12.69 5.95 15.21
N ASN A 193 13.77 5.31 14.74
CA ASN A 193 14.85 6.05 14.09
C ASN A 193 14.49 6.42 12.64
N GLU A 194 15.23 7.37 12.09
CA GLU A 194 14.98 7.94 10.77
C GLU A 194 15.11 6.93 9.63
N GLY A 195 16.00 5.94 9.77
CA GLY A 195 16.17 4.88 8.79
C GLY A 195 14.93 3.98 8.71
N VAL A 196 14.43 3.56 9.88
CA VAL A 196 13.21 2.76 10.01
C VAL A 196 12.00 3.52 9.47
N LEU A 197 11.75 4.74 9.93
CA LEU A 197 10.60 5.53 9.46
C LEU A 197 10.67 5.81 7.95
N GLY A 198 11.86 6.19 7.45
CA GLY A 198 12.08 6.42 6.02
C GLY A 198 11.84 5.17 5.18
N SER A 199 12.29 4.00 5.64
CA SER A 199 12.02 2.71 4.99
C SER A 199 10.53 2.37 4.99
N TRP A 200 9.85 2.57 6.11
CA TRP A 200 8.42 2.28 6.23
C TRP A 200 7.58 3.18 5.33
N LEU A 201 7.83 4.50 5.29
CA LEU A 201 7.07 5.40 4.41
C LEU A 201 7.24 5.07 2.93
N LYS A 202 8.42 4.65 2.49
CA LYS A 202 8.63 4.14 1.12
C LYS A 202 7.80 2.88 0.87
N SER A 203 7.86 1.93 1.80
CA SER A 203 7.09 0.69 1.73
C SER A 203 5.59 0.91 1.69
N LEU A 204 5.09 1.84 2.51
CA LEU A 204 3.68 2.20 2.60
C LEU A 204 3.22 3.00 1.38
N THR A 205 4.08 3.83 0.79
CA THR A 205 3.80 4.47 -0.50
C THR A 205 3.55 3.43 -1.58
N LEU A 206 4.38 2.39 -1.65
CA LEU A 206 4.18 1.29 -2.59
C LEU A 206 2.89 0.52 -2.30
N LEU A 207 2.61 0.20 -1.03
CA LEU A 207 1.37 -0.46 -0.61
C LEU A 207 0.13 0.36 -0.98
N ARG A 208 0.16 1.67 -0.74
CA ARG A 208 -0.90 2.61 -1.11
C ARG A 208 -1.15 2.58 -2.61
N ASN A 209 -0.09 2.68 -3.42
CA ASN A 209 -0.23 2.68 -4.87
C ASN A 209 -0.80 1.36 -5.40
N ILE A 210 -0.33 0.22 -4.89
CA ILE A 210 -0.88 -1.09 -5.26
C ILE A 210 -2.37 -1.17 -4.91
N SER A 211 -2.74 -0.68 -3.72
CA SER A 211 -4.12 -0.68 -3.25
C SER A 211 -5.03 0.23 -4.08
N ALA A 212 -4.58 1.47 -4.32
CA ALA A 212 -5.30 2.49 -5.09
C ALA A 212 -5.44 2.14 -6.58
N HIS A 213 -4.46 1.44 -7.17
CA HIS A 213 -4.54 0.93 -8.55
C HIS A 213 -5.20 -0.45 -8.65
N HIS A 214 -5.80 -0.94 -7.56
CA HIS A 214 -6.54 -2.20 -7.47
C HIS A 214 -5.70 -3.45 -7.81
N SER A 215 -4.38 -3.35 -7.71
CA SER A 215 -3.44 -4.45 -7.93
C SER A 215 -3.48 -5.44 -6.77
N ARG A 216 -3.18 -6.71 -7.04
CA ARG A 216 -3.36 -7.80 -6.07
C ARG A 216 -2.38 -7.71 -4.90
N LEU A 217 -2.87 -7.69 -3.65
CA LEU A 217 -2.02 -7.77 -2.44
C LEU A 217 -1.88 -9.20 -1.92
N TRP A 218 -2.99 -9.92 -1.88
CA TRP A 218 -3.04 -11.31 -1.46
C TRP A 218 -2.11 -12.17 -2.32
N ASN A 219 -1.31 -13.00 -1.66
CA ASN A 219 -0.34 -13.89 -2.30
C ASN A 219 0.60 -13.17 -3.30
N THR A 220 1.01 -11.94 -2.96
CA THR A 220 2.05 -11.20 -3.67
C THR A 220 3.26 -11.04 -2.75
N SER A 221 4.46 -11.23 -3.31
CA SER A 221 5.73 -10.88 -2.63
C SER A 221 6.30 -9.64 -3.30
N ILE A 222 6.34 -8.53 -2.56
CA ILE A 222 6.83 -7.23 -3.01
C ILE A 222 8.17 -6.98 -2.33
N THR A 223 9.25 -7.40 -2.99
CA THR A 223 10.62 -7.34 -2.46
C THR A 223 11.24 -5.93 -2.55
N SER A 224 10.71 -5.07 -3.42
CA SER A 224 11.08 -3.65 -3.46
C SER A 224 10.56 -2.90 -2.24
N ASP A 225 11.38 -2.01 -1.70
CA ASP A 225 11.07 -1.17 -0.54
C ASP A 225 10.48 -1.97 0.63
N THR A 226 11.07 -3.11 0.95
CA THR A 226 10.64 -3.90 2.10
C THR A 226 10.92 -3.15 3.40
N PRO A 227 9.97 -3.15 4.36
CA PRO A 227 10.11 -2.36 5.58
C PRO A 227 11.29 -2.89 6.40
N GLN A 228 12.17 -2.00 6.84
CA GLN A 228 13.28 -2.34 7.74
C GLN A 228 12.75 -2.84 9.09
N PHE A 229 13.41 -3.83 9.67
CA PHE A 229 13.07 -4.30 11.01
C PHE A 229 13.46 -3.26 12.05
N ALA A 230 12.46 -2.80 12.80
CA ALA A 230 12.69 -2.00 14.01
C ALA A 230 13.15 -2.93 15.13
N LYS A 231 14.29 -2.63 15.78
CA LYS A 231 14.85 -3.47 16.85
C LYS A 231 13.85 -3.75 17.98
N SER A 232 13.05 -2.74 18.35
CA SER A 232 12.07 -2.80 19.44
C SER A 232 10.91 -3.78 19.19
N ILE A 233 10.58 -4.05 17.93
CA ILE A 233 9.46 -4.92 17.53
C ILE A 233 9.90 -5.96 16.49
N LYS A 234 11.19 -6.32 16.47
CA LYS A 234 11.78 -7.21 15.46
C LYS A 234 11.02 -8.54 15.36
N ASN A 235 10.57 -9.07 16.50
CA ASN A 235 9.87 -10.34 16.57
C ASN A 235 8.48 -10.32 15.93
N GLU A 236 7.90 -9.13 15.72
CA GLU A 236 6.61 -8.98 15.05
C GLU A 236 6.72 -9.07 13.53
N PHE A 237 7.90 -8.80 12.97
CA PHE A 237 8.12 -8.98 11.55
C PHE A 237 8.19 -10.47 11.17
N PRO A 238 7.81 -10.83 9.94
CA PRO A 238 8.07 -12.17 9.42
C PRO A 238 9.56 -12.39 9.18
N THR A 239 9.92 -13.63 8.82
CA THR A 239 11.29 -13.97 8.43
C THR A 239 11.77 -13.12 7.25
N GLU A 240 13.09 -13.04 7.03
CA GLU A 240 13.64 -12.31 5.86
C GLU A 240 13.10 -12.88 4.53
N ALA A 241 12.85 -14.20 4.45
CA ALA A 241 12.27 -14.84 3.27
C ALA A 241 10.84 -14.33 2.96
N ASP A 242 10.08 -14.00 4.01
CA ASP A 242 8.70 -13.51 3.91
C ASP A 242 8.56 -11.99 4.09
N ARG A 243 9.68 -11.26 4.18
CA ARG A 243 9.67 -9.80 4.35
C ARG A 243 9.01 -9.05 3.19
N GLY A 244 8.97 -9.66 2.01
CA GLY A 244 8.23 -9.16 0.85
C GLY A 244 6.71 -9.30 0.96
N ARG A 245 6.19 -10.15 1.85
CA ARG A 245 4.76 -10.40 2.01
C ARG A 245 4.05 -9.24 2.69
N LEU A 246 2.71 -9.25 2.62
CA LEU A 246 1.88 -8.19 3.17
C LEU A 246 2.10 -7.98 4.67
N PHE A 247 2.30 -9.06 5.44
CA PHE A 247 2.36 -8.96 6.89
C PHE A 247 3.49 -8.05 7.39
N ALA A 248 4.66 -8.04 6.74
CA ALA A 248 5.73 -7.12 7.09
C ALA A 248 5.30 -5.64 7.01
N ARG A 249 4.45 -5.30 6.04
CA ARG A 249 3.89 -3.95 5.89
C ARG A 249 2.75 -3.70 6.86
N ALA A 250 1.95 -4.71 7.18
CA ALA A 250 0.93 -4.64 8.22
C ALA A 250 1.54 -4.32 9.60
N VAL A 251 2.69 -4.90 9.93
CA VAL A 251 3.45 -4.56 11.15
C VAL A 251 3.84 -3.09 11.15
N ALA A 252 4.36 -2.55 10.04
CA ALA A 252 4.70 -1.13 9.93
C ALA A 252 3.47 -0.21 10.07
N VAL A 253 2.32 -0.58 9.46
CA VAL A 253 1.06 0.17 9.64
C VAL A 253 0.66 0.17 11.11
N GLN A 254 0.58 -1.00 11.74
CA GLN A 254 0.15 -1.12 13.14
C GLN A 254 1.09 -0.37 14.10
N ALA A 255 2.40 -0.48 13.87
CA ALA A 255 3.42 0.20 14.67
C ALA A 255 3.25 1.72 14.65
N LEU A 256 2.98 2.30 13.47
CA LEU A 256 2.75 3.74 13.36
C LEU A 256 1.38 4.15 13.92
N LEU A 257 0.32 3.37 13.66
CA LEU A 257 -1.00 3.66 14.20
C LEU A 257 -1.04 3.63 15.72
N GLN A 258 -0.31 2.70 16.37
CA GLN A 258 -0.23 2.63 17.82
C GLN A 258 0.34 3.91 18.45
N VAL A 259 1.21 4.63 17.74
CA VAL A 259 1.76 5.91 18.20
C VAL A 259 0.83 7.08 17.86
N ILE A 260 0.18 7.04 16.70
CA ILE A 260 -0.71 8.11 16.21
C ILE A 260 -2.03 8.13 17.00
N ASP A 261 -2.63 6.98 17.19
CA ASP A 261 -3.91 6.80 17.86
C ASP A 261 -3.92 5.43 18.57
N PRO A 262 -3.57 5.39 19.87
CA PRO A 262 -3.57 4.16 20.66
C PRO A 262 -4.94 3.47 20.74
N THR A 263 -6.02 4.20 20.45
CA THR A 263 -7.39 3.69 20.47
C THR A 263 -7.83 3.11 19.12
N ALA A 264 -6.99 3.22 18.08
CA ALA A 264 -7.30 2.75 16.74
C ALA A 264 -7.62 1.25 16.72
N ASP A 265 -8.81 0.93 16.21
CA ASP A 265 -9.33 -0.43 16.07
C ASP A 265 -8.74 -1.21 14.87
N TRP A 266 -7.79 -0.61 14.14
CA TRP A 266 -7.27 -1.15 12.88
C TRP A 266 -6.71 -2.57 13.06
N LYS A 267 -5.98 -2.85 14.15
CA LYS A 267 -5.48 -4.19 14.49
C LYS A 267 -6.58 -5.23 14.63
N HIS A 268 -7.70 -4.86 15.25
CA HIS A 268 -8.84 -5.76 15.44
C HIS A 268 -9.54 -6.04 14.12
N ARG A 269 -9.76 -4.99 13.30
CA ARG A 269 -10.30 -5.14 11.93
C ARG A 269 -9.37 -5.97 11.04
N PHE A 270 -8.06 -5.81 11.16
CA PHE A 270 -7.06 -6.61 10.44
C PHE A 270 -7.17 -8.08 10.83
N LYS A 271 -7.15 -8.42 12.13
CA LYS A 271 -7.34 -9.79 12.62
C LYS A 271 -8.66 -10.39 12.15
N ALA A 272 -9.76 -9.65 12.28
CA ALA A 272 -11.07 -10.09 11.84
C ALA A 272 -11.09 -10.36 10.32
N LEU A 273 -10.44 -9.51 9.52
CA LEU A 273 -10.33 -9.74 8.08
C LEU A 273 -9.50 -10.99 7.77
N ILE A 274 -8.32 -11.15 8.39
CA ILE A 274 -7.48 -12.34 8.18
C ILE A 274 -8.22 -13.64 8.56
N ALA A 275 -9.06 -13.60 9.60
CA ALA A 275 -9.91 -14.73 9.97
C ALA A 275 -10.93 -15.12 8.88
N THR A 276 -11.28 -14.20 7.97
CA THR A 276 -12.15 -14.49 6.81
C THR A 276 -11.40 -14.97 5.56
N LEU A 277 -10.09 -15.26 5.68
CA LEU A 277 -9.31 -15.82 4.56
C LEU A 277 -9.98 -17.13 4.06
N PRO A 278 -10.22 -17.28 2.74
CA PRO A 278 -10.86 -18.48 2.17
C PRO A 278 -10.01 -19.77 2.27
N ASN A 279 -9.76 -20.28 3.48
CA ASN A 279 -8.85 -21.41 3.71
C ASN A 279 -9.26 -22.69 2.97
N VAL A 280 -10.57 -22.94 2.85
CA VAL A 280 -11.09 -24.07 2.04
C VAL A 280 -10.67 -23.93 0.59
N THR A 281 -10.80 -22.73 0.02
CA THR A 281 -10.37 -22.43 -1.35
C THR A 281 -8.85 -22.60 -1.50
N LEU A 282 -8.06 -22.12 -0.54
CA LEU A 282 -6.59 -22.26 -0.57
C LEU A 282 -6.15 -23.72 -0.52
N GLY A 283 -6.80 -24.53 0.32
CA GLY A 283 -6.50 -25.96 0.47
C GLY A 283 -6.68 -26.75 -0.84
N LYS A 284 -7.63 -26.35 -1.71
CA LYS A 284 -7.83 -26.99 -3.03
C LYS A 284 -6.60 -26.90 -3.94
N SER A 285 -5.71 -25.93 -3.71
CA SER A 285 -4.45 -25.78 -4.47
C SER A 285 -3.19 -25.98 -3.61
N GLY A 286 -3.34 -26.57 -2.43
CA GLY A 286 -2.22 -26.78 -1.50
C GLY A 286 -1.65 -25.49 -0.89
N LEU A 287 -2.36 -24.37 -1.01
CA LEU A 287 -1.97 -23.11 -0.39
C LEU A 287 -2.48 -23.03 1.05
N THR A 288 -1.80 -22.22 1.85
CA THR A 288 -2.17 -21.94 3.25
C THR A 288 -2.13 -20.43 3.51
N SER A 289 -2.48 -20.02 4.73
CA SER A 289 -2.36 -18.63 5.18
C SER A 289 -0.92 -18.08 5.15
N ALA A 290 0.10 -18.95 5.00
CA ALA A 290 1.50 -18.56 4.83
C ALA A 290 1.74 -17.66 3.60
N VAL A 291 0.83 -17.65 2.61
CA VAL A 291 0.90 -16.74 1.45
C VAL A 291 0.88 -15.26 1.81
N LEU A 292 0.46 -14.92 3.04
CA LEU A 292 0.48 -13.57 3.60
C LEU A 292 1.71 -13.26 4.46
N GLY A 293 2.55 -14.27 4.75
CA GLY A 293 3.72 -14.14 5.63
C GLY A 293 3.36 -13.99 7.11
N LEU A 294 2.30 -14.66 7.58
CA LEU A 294 1.86 -14.61 8.97
C LEU A 294 2.79 -15.47 9.86
N PRO A 295 3.50 -14.91 10.85
CA PRO A 295 4.25 -15.69 11.84
C PRO A 295 3.29 -16.53 12.69
N THR A 296 3.72 -17.72 13.11
CA THR A 296 2.91 -18.57 14.01
C THR A 296 2.53 -17.82 15.30
N GLY A 297 1.25 -17.85 15.65
CA GLY A 297 0.71 -17.26 16.86
C GLY A 297 0.76 -15.73 16.91
N TRP A 298 0.90 -15.04 15.78
CA TRP A 298 0.95 -13.58 15.74
C TRP A 298 -0.32 -12.94 16.35
N GLU A 299 -1.46 -13.57 16.16
CA GLU A 299 -2.77 -13.09 16.58
C GLU A 299 -2.95 -13.03 18.11
N THR A 300 -2.14 -13.76 18.88
CA THR A 300 -2.20 -13.76 20.36
C THR A 300 -1.18 -12.82 20.98
N ARG A 301 -0.30 -12.21 20.19
CA ARG A 301 0.76 -11.34 20.72
C ARG A 301 0.22 -10.01 21.19
N PRO A 302 0.79 -9.41 22.26
CA PRO A 302 0.35 -8.12 22.79
C PRO A 302 0.33 -6.99 21.75
N PHE A 303 1.24 -6.99 20.77
CA PHE A 303 1.26 -6.01 19.69
C PHE A 303 -0.02 -5.99 18.84
N TRP A 304 -0.71 -7.13 18.77
CA TRP A 304 -1.93 -7.33 18.00
C TRP A 304 -3.20 -7.44 18.88
N ASN A 305 -3.09 -7.17 20.18
CA ASN A 305 -4.20 -7.18 21.15
C ASN A 305 -4.47 -5.79 21.70
#